data_AF-A0A838VR36-F1
#
_entry.id   AF-A0A838VR36-F1
#
_cell.length_a   1.000
_cell.length_b   1.000
_cell.length_c   1.000
_cell.angle_alpha   90.00
_cell.angle_beta   90.00
_cell.angle_gamma   90.00
#
_symmetry.space_group_name_H-M   'P 1'
#
loop_
_entity.id
_entity.type
_entity.pdbx_description
1 polymer ?
#
loop_
_entity_poly.entity_id
_entity_poly.type
_entity_poly.pdbx_seq_one_letter_code
_entity_poly.pdbx_strand_id
1 'polypeptide(L)'
;MNFSKNHPDSALTILVECENRWRVYRRLLELGIPCWCTGYQPLQVQIESPLAIAQLWSVVKQVTMPRQHLVDWLEACRKQSAYHSPE
;
A
#
# COMPACT_ATOMS: atom_id res chain seq x y z
N MET A 1 11.96 33.63 -7.50
CA MET A 1 11.30 32.31 -7.62
C MET A 1 12.13 31.42 -8.52
N ASN A 2 12.56 30.25 -8.05
CA ASN A 2 13.15 29.21 -8.89
C ASN A 2 12.75 27.84 -8.30
N PHE A 3 11.74 27.21 -8.88
CA PHE A 3 11.49 25.78 -8.64
C PHE A 3 12.20 25.00 -9.74
N SER A 4 13.47 24.70 -9.49
CA SER A 4 14.25 23.87 -10.39
C SER A 4 13.83 22.41 -10.23
N LYS A 5 13.17 21.91 -11.27
CA LYS A 5 13.21 20.54 -11.80
C LYS A 5 12.59 19.42 -10.93
N ASN A 6 11.41 18.95 -11.34
CA ASN A 6 11.03 17.55 -11.14
C ASN A 6 10.65 16.95 -12.50
N HIS A 7 11.43 15.96 -12.91
CA HIS A 7 11.28 15.21 -14.16
C HIS A 7 10.10 14.24 -13.99
N PRO A 8 9.05 14.26 -14.84
CA PRO A 8 7.82 13.50 -14.61
C PRO A 8 7.91 11.99 -14.91
N ASP A 9 9.09 11.42 -15.21
CA ASP A 9 9.21 10.08 -15.82
C ASP A 9 9.48 8.90 -14.85
N SER A 10 9.33 9.06 -13.53
CA SER A 10 9.65 7.98 -12.56
C SER A 10 8.45 7.37 -11.83
N ALA A 11 7.25 7.91 -12.03
CA ALA A 11 6.08 7.49 -11.27
C ALA A 11 5.31 6.38 -11.99
N LEU A 12 5.12 5.24 -11.34
CA LEU A 12 4.33 4.12 -11.85
C LEU A 12 2.87 4.25 -11.40
N THR A 13 1.93 4.17 -12.32
CA THR A 13 0.49 4.10 -11.97
C THR A 13 0.03 2.66 -11.89
N ILE A 14 -0.50 2.26 -10.73
CA ILE A 14 -1.07 0.93 -10.49
C ILE A 14 -2.59 1.05 -10.39
N LEU A 15 -3.31 0.17 -11.09
CA LEU A 15 -4.75 0.00 -10.96
C LEU A 15 -5.04 -1.09 -9.94
N VAL A 16 -5.85 -0.76 -8.94
CA VAL A 16 -6.21 -1.68 -7.86
C VAL A 16 -7.70 -2.01 -7.96
N GLU A 17 -7.96 -3.25 -8.38
CA GLU A 17 -9.29 -3.86 -8.34
C GLU A 17 -9.51 -4.49 -6.96
N CYS A 18 -10.37 -3.89 -6.16
CA CYS A 18 -10.77 -4.45 -4.87
C CYS A 18 -12.24 -4.13 -4.60
N GLU A 19 -12.95 -5.00 -3.90
CA GLU A 19 -14.37 -4.80 -3.59
C GLU A 19 -14.58 -3.63 -2.62
N ASN A 20 -13.65 -3.47 -1.67
CA ASN A 20 -13.70 -2.46 -0.61
C ASN A 20 -12.84 -1.21 -0.94
N ARG A 21 -12.99 -0.67 -2.16
CA ARG A 21 -12.18 0.45 -2.72
C ARG A 21 -12.05 1.63 -1.76
N TRP A 22 -13.15 2.00 -1.09
CA TRP A 22 -13.17 3.13 -0.16
C TRP A 22 -12.25 2.96 1.05
N ARG A 23 -12.12 1.73 1.57
CA ARG A 23 -11.25 1.46 2.71
C ARG A 23 -9.78 1.52 2.31
N VAL A 24 -9.44 1.02 1.13
CA VAL A 24 -8.08 1.13 0.57
C VAL A 24 -7.73 2.59 0.30
N TYR A 25 -8.59 3.31 -0.42
CA TYR A 25 -8.43 4.74 -0.73
C TYR A 25 -8.14 5.57 0.52
N ARG A 26 -8.98 5.44 1.56
CA ARG A 26 -8.80 6.20 2.81
C ARG A 26 -7.45 5.93 3.47
N ARG A 27 -7.03 4.66 3.54
CA ARG A 27 -5.74 4.30 4.14
C ARG A 27 -4.55 4.81 3.33
N LEU A 28 -4.63 4.79 2.00
CA LEU A 28 -3.57 5.34 1.16
C LEU A 28 -3.43 6.87 1.33
N LEU A 29 -4.55 7.59 1.45
CA LEU A 29 -4.53 9.02 1.76
C LEU A 29 -3.89 9.31 3.12
N GLU A 30 -4.23 8.54 4.16
CA GLU A 30 -3.63 8.67 5.50
C GLU A 30 -2.12 8.42 5.49
N LEU A 31 -1.63 7.59 4.57
CA LEU A 31 -0.20 7.31 4.36
C LEU A 31 0.49 8.34 3.43
N GLY A 32 -0.25 9.32 2.90
CA GLY A 32 0.28 10.31 1.96
C GLY A 32 0.60 9.75 0.58
N ILE A 33 0.02 8.61 0.20
CA ILE A 33 0.23 8.00 -1.12
C ILE A 33 -0.78 8.59 -2.12
N PRO A 34 -0.32 9.22 -3.22
CA PRO A 34 -1.23 9.82 -4.20
C PRO A 34 -2.12 8.75 -4.85
N CYS A 35 -3.43 8.93 -4.78
CA CYS A 35 -4.39 8.01 -5.36
C CYS A 35 -5.71 8.70 -5.73
N TRP A 36 -6.40 8.15 -6.73
CA TRP A 36 -7.66 8.67 -7.25
C TRP A 36 -8.69 7.57 -7.42
N CYS A 37 -9.91 7.86 -6.99
CA CYS A 37 -11.05 6.98 -7.18
C CYS A 37 -12.12 7.72 -7.99
N THR A 38 -12.38 7.22 -9.19
CA THR A 38 -13.47 7.67 -10.06
C THR A 38 -14.61 6.65 -10.03
N GLY A 39 -15.84 7.12 -10.28
CA GLY A 39 -17.01 6.24 -10.33
C GLY A 39 -16.81 5.09 -11.33
N TYR A 40 -17.18 3.87 -10.94
CA TYR A 40 -17.09 2.67 -11.79
C TYR A 40 -15.69 2.29 -12.30
N GLN A 41 -14.62 2.89 -11.79
CA GLN A 41 -13.25 2.58 -12.17
C GLN A 41 -12.45 2.02 -11.00
N PRO A 42 -11.38 1.23 -11.28
CA PRO A 42 -10.44 0.79 -10.26
C PRO A 42 -9.73 1.98 -9.60
N LEU A 43 -9.22 1.75 -8.40
CA LEU A 43 -8.45 2.76 -7.68
C LEU A 43 -7.11 2.95 -8.38
N GLN A 44 -6.81 4.19 -8.77
CA GLN A 44 -5.55 4.54 -9.40
C GLN A 44 -4.57 5.00 -8.32
N VAL A 45 -3.37 4.43 -8.27
CA VAL A 45 -2.35 4.76 -7.27
C VAL A 45 -1.07 5.13 -7.97
N GLN A 46 -0.53 6.31 -7.65
CA GLN A 46 0.78 6.73 -8.15
C GLN A 46 1.87 6.25 -7.19
N ILE A 47 2.83 5.52 -7.72
CA ILE A 47 3.95 4.95 -6.99
C ILE A 47 5.20 5.73 -7.37
N GLU A 48 5.76 6.42 -6.39
CA GLU A 48 6.98 7.23 -6.53
C GLU A 48 8.19 6.58 -5.84
N SER A 49 7.99 5.47 -5.12
CA SER A 49 9.07 4.76 -4.44
C SER A 49 8.74 3.27 -4.20
N PRO A 50 9.77 2.41 -4.03
CA PRO A 50 9.57 1.02 -3.62
C PRO A 50 8.82 0.85 -2.30
N LEU A 51 8.99 1.81 -1.37
CA LEU A 51 8.25 1.82 -0.12
C LEU A 51 6.73 1.98 -0.35
N ALA A 52 6.33 2.85 -1.27
CA ALA A 52 4.93 3.03 -1.63
C ALA A 52 4.31 1.73 -2.19
N ILE A 53 5.07 0.90 -2.91
CA ILE A 53 4.63 -0.43 -3.38
C ILE A 53 4.37 -1.36 -2.19
N ALA A 54 5.31 -1.43 -1.25
CA ALA A 54 5.17 -2.28 -0.06
C ALA A 54 3.98 -1.85 0.81
N GLN A 55 3.80 -0.54 0.99
CA GLN A 55 2.67 0.04 1.71
C GLN A 55 1.34 -0.25 1.01
N LEU A 56 1.28 -0.09 -0.32
CA LEU A 56 0.09 -0.42 -1.11
C LEU A 56 -0.29 -1.90 -0.94
N TRP A 57 0.68 -2.81 -1.08
CA TRP A 57 0.44 -4.24 -0.91
C TRP A 57 -0.08 -4.57 0.49
N SER A 58 0.53 -3.99 1.52
CA SER A 58 0.09 -4.16 2.91
C SER A 58 -1.35 -3.68 3.12
N VAL A 59 -1.70 -2.49 2.61
CA VAL A 59 -3.07 -1.94 2.73
C VAL A 59 -4.07 -2.83 2.01
N VAL A 60 -3.79 -3.23 0.76
CA VAL A 60 -4.68 -4.10 0.00
C VAL A 60 -4.90 -5.41 0.74
N LYS A 61 -3.84 -6.08 1.20
CA LYS A 61 -3.95 -7.32 1.99
C LYS A 61 -4.76 -7.13 3.27
N GLN A 62 -4.54 -6.05 4.02
CA GLN A 62 -5.29 -5.77 5.25
C GLN A 62 -6.79 -5.54 5.02
N VAL A 63 -7.16 -5.02 3.84
CA VAL A 63 -8.55 -4.74 3.52
C VAL A 63 -9.26 -5.96 2.92
N THR A 64 -8.56 -6.78 2.15
CA THR A 64 -9.13 -7.93 1.44
C THR A 64 -9.07 -9.24 2.24
N MET A 65 -8.13 -9.39 3.18
CA MET A 65 -8.04 -10.61 3.98
C MET A 65 -9.01 -10.60 5.17
N PRO A 66 -9.58 -11.76 5.53
CA PRO A 66 -10.31 -11.92 6.79
C PRO A 66 -9.42 -11.52 7.98
N ARG A 67 -10.03 -10.92 9.01
CA ARG A 67 -9.30 -10.45 10.20
C ARG A 67 -8.48 -11.55 10.87
N GLN A 68 -9.01 -12.77 10.96
CA GLN A 68 -8.31 -13.91 11.56
C GLN A 68 -6.99 -14.20 10.83
N HIS A 69 -7.02 -14.24 9.50
CA HIS A 69 -5.82 -14.42 8.68
C HIS A 69 -4.77 -13.31 8.86
N LEU A 70 -5.18 -12.08 9.16
CA LEU A 70 -4.24 -10.99 9.47
C LEU A 70 -3.60 -11.17 10.85
N VAL A 71 -4.37 -11.64 11.83
CA VAL A 71 -3.85 -12.00 13.16
C VAL A 71 -2.84 -13.13 13.03
N ASP A 72 -3.19 -14.22 12.34
CA ASP A 72 -2.31 -15.36 12.11
C ASP A 72 -1.00 -14.94 11.41
N TRP A 73 -1.11 -14.05 10.42
CA TRP A 73 0.06 -13.52 9.71
C TRP A 73 0.96 -12.67 10.61
N LEU A 74 0.37 -11.79 11.43
CA LEU A 74 1.13 -10.98 12.40
C LEU A 74 1.80 -11.86 13.46
N GLU A 75 1.11 -12.89 13.95
CA GLU A 75 1.70 -13.87 14.88
C GLU A 75 2.87 -14.63 14.26
N ALA A 76 2.76 -15.04 13.00
CA ALA A 76 3.83 -15.70 12.27
C ALA A 76 5.06 -14.78 12.10
N CYS A 77 4.85 -13.51 11.73
CA CYS A 77 5.93 -12.51 11.64
C CYS A 77 6.59 -12.28 13.01
N ARG A 78 5.81 -12.19 14.09
CA ARG A 78 6.35 -12.06 15.45
C ARG A 78 7.19 -13.27 15.86
N LYS A 79 6.75 -14.48 15.55
CA LYS A 79 7.50 -15.72 15.84
C LYS A 79 8.81 -15.80 15.05
N GLN A 80 8.86 -15.25 13.82
CA GLN A 80 10.09 -15.16 13.03
C GLN A 80 11.08 -14.12 13.57
N SER A 81 10.61 -12.98 14.08
CA SER A 81 11.47 -12.01 14.75
C SER A 81 12.14 -12.58 16.01
N ALA A 82 11.51 -13.56 16.67
CA ALA A 82 12.08 -14.28 17.80
C ALA A 82 13.13 -15.34 17.39
N TYR A 83 13.32 -15.59 16.09
CA TYR A 83 14.26 -16.57 15.56
C TYR A 83 15.61 -15.97 15.13
N HIS A 84 15.80 -14.65 15.27
CA HIS A 84 17.10 -14.01 15.03
C HIS A 84 17.92 -13.96 16.33
N SER A 85 18.41 -15.12 16.74
CA SER A 85 19.71 -15.42 17.39
C SER A 85 19.60 -16.82 18.00
N PRO A 86 20.38 -17.78 17.48
CA PRO A 86 21.61 -18.14 18.20
C PRO A 86 22.83 -18.12 17.27
N GLU A 87 23.83 -17.39 17.76
CA GLU A 87 25.29 -17.57 17.64
C GLU A 87 25.83 -18.41 16.46
#